data_AF-A0A060CI32-F1
#
_entry.id   AF-A0A060CI32-F1
#
_cell.length_a   1.000
_cell.length_b   1.000
_cell.length_c   1.000
_cell.angle_alpha   90.00
_cell.angle_beta   90.00
_cell.angle_gamma   90.00
#
_symmetry.space_group_name_H-M   'P 1'
#
loop_
_entity.id
_entity.type
_entity.pdbx_description
1 polymer ?
#
loop_
_entity_poly.entity_id
_entity_poly.type
_entity_poly.pdbx_seq_one_letter_code
_entity_poly.pdbx_strand_id
1 'polypeptide(L)'
;SRIGFYTSPDLIRWEYASSFQTSGLGVLECPDLFPLAVDGDPTNVRWILMAGANGAAENMTSGTVYWTGSWDGTAFSADPASHQWLDRGADYYAAVTWEDPRLTADERLAERYSIAWLNNWAYADLLPSTRCRAARRRSCAGLRLTMGWAVGRRW
;
A
#
# COMPACT_ATOMS: atom_id res chain seq x y z
N SER A 1 4.31 15.15 3.35
CA SER A 1 4.60 14.00 4.24
C SER A 1 5.78 13.23 3.69
N ARG A 2 6.41 12.38 4.51
CA ARG A 2 7.66 11.68 4.17
C ARG A 2 7.63 10.25 4.66
N ILE A 3 8.01 9.30 3.82
CA ILE A 3 8.33 7.91 4.17
C ILE A 3 9.85 7.79 4.23
N GLY A 4 10.40 7.34 5.36
CA GLY A 4 11.84 7.14 5.54
C GLY A 4 12.21 5.68 5.29
N PHE A 5 13.29 5.46 4.54
CA PHE A 5 13.90 4.14 4.34
C PHE A 5 15.12 4.01 5.25
N TYR A 6 15.17 2.88 5.95
CA TYR A 6 16.29 2.52 6.83
C TYR A 6 16.76 1.11 6.47
N THR A 7 18.06 0.89 6.53
CA THR A 7 18.67 -0.43 6.34
C THR A 7 19.26 -0.91 7.66
N SER A 8 19.32 -2.23 7.82
CA SER A 8 19.90 -2.84 9.02
C SER A 8 20.47 -4.22 8.68
N PRO A 9 21.72 -4.51 9.08
CA PRO A 9 22.29 -5.85 8.91
C PRO A 9 21.80 -6.83 9.98
N ASP A 10 21.26 -6.35 11.12
CA ASP A 10 20.93 -7.15 12.30
C ASP A 10 19.51 -6.95 12.85
N LEU A 11 18.71 -6.09 12.18
CA LEU A 11 17.36 -5.67 12.58
C LEU A 11 17.29 -4.91 13.92
N ILE A 12 18.43 -4.56 14.51
CA ILE A 12 18.56 -3.83 15.79
C ILE A 12 19.12 -2.43 15.55
N ARG A 13 20.20 -2.33 14.78
CA ARG A 13 20.87 -1.07 14.41
C ARG A 13 20.40 -0.64 13.04
N TRP A 14 19.69 0.48 13.00
CA TRP A 14 19.10 1.01 11.79
C TRP A 14 19.84 2.27 11.33
N GLU A 15 20.26 2.27 10.08
CA GLU A 15 20.88 3.42 9.43
C GLU A 15 19.89 4.04 8.45
N TYR A 16 19.76 5.37 8.49
CA TYR A 16 18.94 6.08 7.53
C TYR A 16 19.57 5.99 6.14
N ALA A 17 18.81 5.50 5.16
CA ALA A 17 19.26 5.37 3.78
C ALA A 17 18.74 6.53 2.94
N SER A 18 17.43 6.71 2.88
CA SER A 18 16.80 7.75 2.05
C SER A 18 15.38 8.05 2.50
N SER A 19 14.66 8.88 1.73
CA SER A 19 13.24 9.09 1.95
C SER A 19 12.49 9.42 0.67
N PHE A 20 11.23 8.98 0.61
CA PHE A 20 10.28 9.39 -0.40
C PHE A 20 9.38 10.50 0.16
N GLN A 21 9.18 11.58 -0.61
CA GLN A 21 8.41 12.75 -0.19
C GLN A 21 7.26 13.02 -1.14
N THR A 22 6.11 13.39 -0.59
CA THR A 22 4.92 13.79 -1.34
C THR A 22 4.13 14.85 -0.57
N SER A 23 3.21 15.51 -1.26
CA SER A 23 2.35 16.58 -0.73
C SER A 23 0.89 16.31 -1.08
N GLY A 24 -0.04 16.93 -0.35
CA GLY A 24 -1.48 16.86 -0.65
C GLY A 24 -2.23 15.66 -0.06
N LEU A 25 -1.52 14.67 0.50
CA LEU A 25 -2.10 13.41 1.00
C LEU A 25 -2.20 13.30 2.53
N GLY A 26 -1.96 14.40 3.25
CA GLY A 26 -1.89 14.39 4.72
C GLY A 26 -0.73 13.54 5.26
N VAL A 27 -0.93 12.94 6.43
CA VAL A 27 0.03 11.99 7.03
C VAL A 27 -0.05 10.67 6.26
N LEU A 28 1.11 10.12 5.89
CA LEU A 28 1.19 8.78 5.32
C LEU A 28 1.40 7.77 6.44
N GLU A 29 0.60 6.71 6.45
CA GLU A 29 0.63 5.66 7.46
C GLU A 29 0.80 4.28 6.81
N CYS A 30 1.25 3.30 7.59
CA CYS A 30 1.37 1.90 7.16
C CYS A 30 2.06 1.72 5.79
N PRO A 31 3.29 2.24 5.60
CA PRO A 31 3.99 2.08 4.33
C PRO A 31 4.35 0.61 4.08
N ASP A 32 4.28 0.21 2.82
CA ASP A 32 4.67 -1.13 2.34
C ASP A 32 5.40 -0.98 1.00
N LEU A 33 6.47 -1.76 0.78
CA LEU A 33 7.32 -1.68 -0.41
C LEU A 33 7.55 -3.09 -0.95
N PHE A 34 7.16 -3.34 -2.20
CA PHE A 34 7.26 -4.66 -2.81
C PHE A 34 7.38 -4.63 -4.33
N PRO A 35 8.01 -5.64 -4.95
CA PRO A 35 8.02 -5.80 -6.40
C PRO A 35 6.77 -6.52 -6.92
N LEU A 36 6.34 -6.19 -8.14
CA LEU A 36 5.41 -6.97 -8.96
C LEU A 36 5.85 -6.99 -10.42
N ALA A 37 5.63 -8.12 -11.09
CA ALA A 37 5.81 -8.30 -12.52
C ALA A 37 4.64 -7.70 -13.30
N VAL A 38 4.94 -6.82 -14.25
CA VAL A 38 3.95 -6.22 -15.14
C VAL A 38 3.38 -7.31 -16.06
N ASP A 39 2.07 -7.44 -16.07
CA ASP A 39 1.33 -8.49 -16.79
C ASP A 39 1.81 -9.93 -16.49
N GLY A 40 2.46 -10.13 -15.34
CA GLY A 40 3.03 -11.40 -14.93
C GLY A 40 4.35 -11.77 -15.63
N ASP A 41 4.97 -10.84 -16.36
CA ASP A 41 6.29 -11.04 -16.98
C ASP A 41 7.42 -10.82 -15.96
N PRO A 42 8.13 -11.88 -15.51
CA PRO A 42 9.19 -11.76 -14.50
C PRO A 42 10.40 -10.97 -15.00
N THR A 43 10.52 -10.72 -16.31
CA THR A 43 11.58 -9.88 -16.88
C THR A 43 11.24 -8.39 -16.83
N ASN A 44 9.97 -8.04 -16.55
CA ASN A 44 9.49 -6.67 -16.46
C ASN A 44 8.88 -6.38 -15.08
N VAL A 45 9.76 -6.11 -14.11
CA VAL A 45 9.37 -5.84 -12.72
C VAL A 45 9.27 -4.34 -12.45
N ARG A 46 8.27 -3.97 -11.65
CA ARG A 46 8.14 -2.64 -11.05
C ARG A 46 8.02 -2.75 -9.55
N TRP A 47 8.57 -1.76 -8.86
CA TRP A 47 8.40 -1.61 -7.43
C TRP A 47 7.18 -0.77 -7.13
N ILE A 48 6.43 -1.18 -6.11
CA ILE A 48 5.24 -0.51 -5.63
C ILE A 48 5.52 -0.04 -4.22
N LEU A 49 5.42 1.27 -4.00
CA LEU A 49 5.36 1.87 -2.67
C LEU A 49 3.89 2.16 -2.37
N MET A 50 3.37 1.58 -1.31
CA MET A 50 1.98 1.72 -0.87
C MET A 50 1.94 2.40 0.50
N ALA A 51 0.90 3.20 0.77
CA ALA A 51 0.65 3.79 2.08
C ALA A 51 -0.83 4.15 2.28
N GLY A 52 -1.27 4.17 3.53
CA GLY A 52 -2.50 4.84 3.94
C GLY A 52 -2.35 6.36 3.82
N ALA A 53 -3.37 7.04 3.30
CA ALA A 53 -3.37 8.47 3.07
C ALA A 53 -4.74 9.11 3.34
N ASN A 54 -4.76 10.44 3.47
CA ASN A 54 -5.98 11.23 3.53
C ASN A 54 -6.34 11.78 2.13
N GLY A 55 -7.47 11.33 1.59
CA GLY A 55 -7.95 11.69 0.27
C GLY A 55 -8.90 12.89 0.20
N ALA A 56 -9.13 13.61 1.29
CA ALA A 56 -10.16 14.66 1.34
C ALA A 56 -10.02 15.74 0.24
N ALA A 57 -8.78 16.10 -0.12
CA ALA A 57 -8.49 17.07 -1.18
C ALA A 57 -8.87 16.57 -2.60
N GLU A 58 -9.04 15.26 -2.77
CA GLU A 58 -9.36 14.59 -4.03
C GLU A 58 -10.81 14.07 -4.08
N ASN A 59 -11.68 14.59 -3.20
CA ASN A 59 -13.04 14.11 -3.03
C ASN A 59 -13.12 12.60 -2.71
N MET A 60 -12.06 12.10 -2.05
CA MET A 60 -11.94 10.77 -1.49
C MET A 60 -11.96 10.87 0.04
N THR A 61 -11.97 9.73 0.73
CA THR A 61 -11.85 9.70 2.20
C THR A 61 -10.48 9.14 2.61
N SER A 62 -10.29 8.75 3.88
CA SER A 62 -9.10 7.98 4.24
C SER A 62 -9.07 6.68 3.45
N GLY A 63 -7.94 6.36 2.83
CA GLY A 63 -7.82 5.15 2.01
C GLY A 63 -6.37 4.77 1.77
N THR A 64 -6.14 3.85 0.84
CA THR A 64 -4.80 3.35 0.50
C THR A 64 -4.39 3.86 -0.88
N VAL A 65 -3.21 4.45 -0.97
CA VAL A 65 -2.59 4.92 -2.21
C VAL A 65 -1.32 4.13 -2.52
N TYR A 66 -0.92 4.13 -3.78
CA TYR A 66 0.35 3.56 -4.21
C TYR A 66 1.02 4.36 -5.33
N TRP A 67 2.33 4.18 -5.45
CA TRP A 67 3.18 4.66 -6.53
C TRP A 67 3.88 3.47 -7.17
N THR A 68 4.01 3.47 -8.50
CA THR A 68 4.91 2.56 -9.21
C THR A 68 6.26 3.23 -9.42
N GLY A 69 7.31 2.43 -9.54
CA GLY A 69 8.66 2.94 -9.76
C GLY A 69 9.73 1.86 -9.70
N SER A 70 10.92 2.26 -9.28
CA SER A 70 12.07 1.39 -9.07
C SER A 70 12.63 1.51 -7.65
N TRP A 71 13.35 0.47 -7.22
CA TRP A 71 14.05 0.41 -5.94
C TRP A 71 15.48 -0.08 -6.18
N ASP A 72 16.45 0.66 -5.69
CA ASP A 72 17.87 0.34 -5.86
C ASP A 72 18.50 -0.37 -4.65
N GLY A 73 17.70 -0.71 -3.63
CA GLY A 73 18.16 -1.22 -2.34
C GLY A 73 18.19 -0.18 -1.23
N THR A 74 18.17 1.11 -1.57
CA THR A 74 18.29 2.22 -0.62
C THR A 74 17.27 3.34 -0.85
N ALA A 75 16.84 3.56 -2.09
CA ALA A 75 15.93 4.62 -2.49
C ALA A 75 14.86 4.15 -3.47
N PHE A 76 13.64 4.65 -3.26
CA PHE A 76 12.52 4.45 -4.16
C PHE A 76 12.41 5.64 -5.12
N SER A 77 12.43 5.35 -6.42
CA SER A 77 12.25 6.34 -7.47
C SER A 77 10.91 6.12 -8.15
N ALA A 78 9.95 7.00 -7.88
CA ALA A 78 8.61 6.92 -8.48
C ALA A 78 8.66 7.22 -9.98
N ASP A 79 7.81 6.52 -10.75
CA ASP A 79 7.52 6.87 -12.13
C ASP A 79 6.87 8.27 -12.20
N PRO A 80 6.91 8.97 -13.36
CA PRO A 80 6.36 10.32 -13.50
C PRO A 80 4.85 10.46 -13.26
N ALA A 81 4.12 9.34 -13.13
CA ALA A 81 2.69 9.36 -12.86
C ALA A 81 2.39 9.78 -11.41
N SER A 82 1.25 10.43 -11.20
CA SER A 82 0.72 10.69 -9.86
C SER A 82 0.45 9.39 -9.10
N HIS A 83 0.29 9.49 -7.78
CA HIS A 83 -0.21 8.37 -6.98
C HIS A 83 -1.54 7.85 -7.52
N GLN A 84 -1.83 6.59 -7.21
CA GLN A 84 -3.07 5.94 -7.55
C GLN A 84 -3.76 5.43 -6.29
N TRP A 85 -5.09 5.48 -6.26
CA TRP A 85 -5.89 4.88 -5.19
C TRP A 85 -6.00 3.37 -5.43
N LEU A 86 -5.64 2.57 -4.43
CA LEU A 86 -5.72 1.12 -4.52
C LEU A 86 -7.18 0.63 -4.53
N ASP A 87 -8.00 1.25 -3.68
CA ASP A 87 -9.42 1.01 -3.58
C ASP A 87 -10.12 2.38 -3.52
N ARG A 88 -11.25 2.50 -4.23
CA ARG A 88 -12.02 3.76 -4.28
C ARG A 88 -13.19 3.80 -3.29
N GLY A 89 -13.38 2.74 -2.51
CA GLY A 89 -14.30 2.69 -1.39
C GLY A 89 -13.79 3.51 -0.21
N ALA A 90 -14.69 3.78 0.73
CA ALA A 90 -14.37 4.57 1.91
C ALA A 90 -13.72 3.73 3.03
N ASP A 91 -13.74 2.40 2.93
CA ASP A 91 -13.41 1.50 4.02
C ASP A 91 -12.25 0.56 3.65
N TYR A 92 -11.16 1.06 3.05
CA TYR A 92 -9.98 0.24 2.76
C TYR A 92 -8.70 0.98 3.16
N TYR A 93 -8.37 0.93 4.46
CA TYR A 93 -7.29 1.69 5.08
C TYR A 93 -6.25 0.80 5.77
N ALA A 94 -5.03 1.31 5.95
CA ALA A 94 -3.92 0.63 6.62
C ALA A 94 -3.64 -0.76 6.02
N ALA A 95 -3.60 -0.84 4.68
CA ALA A 95 -3.34 -2.08 3.98
C ALA A 95 -1.91 -2.57 4.22
N VAL A 96 -1.75 -3.88 4.37
CA VAL A 96 -0.45 -4.57 4.40
C VAL A 96 -0.50 -5.75 3.45
N THR A 97 0.66 -6.12 2.92
CA THR A 97 0.76 -7.14 1.88
C THR A 97 1.66 -8.31 2.24
N TRP A 98 1.45 -9.44 1.57
CA TRP A 98 2.31 -10.62 1.68
C TRP A 98 2.32 -11.41 0.35
N GLU A 99 3.36 -12.24 0.21
CA GLU A 99 3.50 -13.22 -0.86
C GLU A 99 3.08 -14.61 -0.38
N ASP A 100 2.73 -15.50 -1.31
CA ASP A 100 2.54 -16.92 -0.97
C ASP A 100 3.90 -17.62 -0.87
N PRO A 101 4.31 -18.08 0.34
CA PRO A 101 5.62 -18.70 0.54
C PRO A 101 5.77 -20.06 -0.15
N ARG A 102 4.71 -20.62 -0.73
CA ARG A 102 4.72 -21.91 -1.43
C ARG A 102 5.11 -21.78 -2.91
N LEU A 103 5.04 -20.57 -3.46
CA LEU A 103 5.36 -20.27 -4.86
C LEU A 103 6.87 -20.07 -5.06
N THR A 104 7.34 -20.29 -6.30
CA THR A 104 8.71 -19.93 -6.73
C THR A 104 8.92 -18.42 -6.72
N ALA A 105 10.18 -17.96 -6.80
CA ALA A 105 10.50 -16.54 -6.81
C ALA A 105 9.80 -15.79 -7.96
N ASP A 106 9.78 -16.36 -9.16
CA ASP A 106 9.15 -15.75 -10.34
C ASP A 106 7.62 -15.72 -10.20
N GLU A 107 7.02 -16.79 -9.67
CA GLU A 107 5.56 -16.84 -9.44
C GLU A 107 5.11 -15.84 -8.35
N ARG A 108 5.94 -15.59 -7.33
CA ARG A 108 5.67 -14.57 -6.30
C ARG A 108 5.68 -13.15 -6.86
N LEU A 109 6.32 -12.91 -8.02
CA LEU A 109 6.27 -11.61 -8.68
C LEU A 109 4.95 -11.40 -9.43
N ALA A 110 4.24 -12.46 -9.83
CA ALA A 110 3.02 -12.33 -10.63
C ALA A 110 1.82 -11.84 -9.81
N GLU A 111 1.83 -12.07 -8.49
CA GLU A 111 0.71 -11.74 -7.62
C GLU A 111 1.12 -11.38 -6.21
N ARG A 112 0.30 -10.57 -5.55
CA ARG A 112 0.46 -10.27 -4.14
C ARG A 112 -0.87 -10.22 -3.43
N TYR A 113 -0.89 -10.62 -2.18
CA TYR A 113 -2.09 -10.59 -1.36
C TYR A 113 -2.03 -9.39 -0.44
N SER A 114 -3.17 -8.73 -0.23
CA SER A 114 -3.29 -7.56 0.62
C SER A 114 -4.49 -7.70 1.55
N ILE A 115 -4.39 -7.13 2.74
CA ILE A 115 -5.46 -7.07 3.73
C ILE A 115 -5.48 -5.68 4.34
N ALA A 116 -6.68 -5.14 4.55
CA ALA A 116 -6.86 -3.80 5.10
C ALA A 116 -7.87 -3.78 6.25
N TRP A 117 -7.86 -2.69 7.01
CA TRP A 117 -8.91 -2.39 7.96
C TRP A 117 -10.13 -1.84 7.22
N LEU A 118 -11.25 -2.58 7.29
CA LEU A 118 -12.51 -2.20 6.65
C LEU A 118 -13.33 -1.23 7.50
N ASN A 119 -12.84 0.00 7.58
CA ASN A 119 -13.54 1.11 8.24
C ASN A 119 -12.89 2.43 7.79
N ASN A 120 -13.48 3.54 8.26
CA ASN A 120 -12.96 4.87 8.01
C ASN A 120 -12.79 5.66 9.30
N TRP A 121 -11.69 6.40 9.41
CA TRP A 121 -11.46 7.29 10.54
C TRP A 121 -12.60 8.30 10.79
N ALA A 122 -13.34 8.73 9.76
CA ALA A 122 -14.43 9.70 9.91
C ALA A 122 -15.63 9.18 10.72
N TYR A 123 -15.87 7.87 10.75
CA TYR A 123 -17.05 7.27 11.40
C TYR A 123 -16.74 5.97 12.15
N ALA A 124 -15.45 5.66 12.36
CA ALA A 124 -15.03 4.41 12.97
C ALA A 124 -15.71 4.12 14.31
N ASP A 125 -15.95 5.17 15.10
CA ASP A 125 -16.54 5.10 16.44
C ASP A 125 -18.06 5.35 16.47
N LEU A 126 -18.67 5.65 15.32
CA LEU A 126 -20.09 6.01 15.20
C LEU A 126 -20.98 4.86 14.72
N LEU A 127 -20.38 3.73 14.32
CA LEU A 127 -21.14 2.58 13.84
C LEU A 127 -21.93 1.91 15.00
N PRO A 128 -23.26 1.72 14.84
CA PRO A 128 -24.09 1.15 15.90
C PRO A 128 -23.75 -0.33 16.12
N SER A 129 -22.88 -0.63 17.08
CA SER A 129 -22.61 -2.01 17.51
C SER A 129 -22.73 -2.15 19.03
N THR A 130 -23.84 -2.75 19.47
CA THR A 130 -24.25 -2.80 20.88
C THR A 130 -23.56 -3.88 21.72
N ARG A 131 -22.56 -4.61 21.20
CA ARG A 131 -21.92 -5.73 21.93
C ARG A 131 -20.39 -5.75 22.01
N CYS A 132 -19.68 -4.84 21.34
CA CYS A 132 -18.20 -4.89 21.28
C CYS A 132 -17.55 -3.52 21.47
N ARG A 133 -17.66 -2.94 22.66
CA ARG A 133 -17.00 -1.65 23.01
C ARG A 133 -15.47 -1.74 23.21
N ALA A 134 -14.86 -2.92 23.03
CA ALA A 134 -13.41 -3.14 23.13
C ALA A 134 -12.78 -3.83 21.89
N ALA A 135 -13.57 -4.10 20.84
CA ALA A 135 -13.05 -4.69 19.62
C ALA A 135 -13.30 -3.72 18.47
N ARG A 136 -12.27 -2.93 18.14
CA ARG A 136 -12.05 -2.35 16.80
C ARG A 136 -12.39 -3.46 15.80
N ARG A 137 -13.57 -3.43 15.17
CA ARG A 137 -13.97 -4.56 14.32
C ARG A 137 -13.04 -4.60 13.11
N ARG A 138 -12.16 -5.59 13.17
CA ARG A 138 -11.27 -6.10 12.13
C ARG A 138 -12.12 -6.84 11.10
N SER A 139 -13.04 -6.13 10.46
CA SER A 139 -13.46 -6.60 9.15
C SER A 139 -12.26 -6.36 8.25
N CYS A 140 -11.73 -7.42 7.70
CA CYS A 140 -10.55 -7.39 6.86
C CYS A 140 -10.95 -7.98 5.50
N ALA A 141 -10.85 -7.20 4.43
CA ALA A 141 -11.00 -7.75 3.07
C ALA A 141 -9.62 -8.08 2.54
N GLY A 142 -9.52 -9.25 1.93
CA GLY A 142 -8.37 -9.61 1.11
C GLY A 142 -8.55 -9.06 -0.31
N LEU A 143 -7.49 -8.50 -0.89
CA LEU A 143 -7.43 -8.21 -2.32
C LEU A 143 -6.19 -8.88 -2.92
N ARG A 144 -6.38 -9.58 -4.04
CA ARG A 144 -5.29 -10.12 -4.86
C ARG A 144 -4.86 -9.05 -5.84
N LEU A 145 -3.64 -8.57 -5.68
CA LEU A 145 -2.99 -7.58 -6.52
C LEU A 145 -2.29 -8.30 -7.68
N THR A 146 -2.62 -7.91 -8.91
CA THR A 146 -1.89 -8.29 -10.12
C THR A 146 -1.62 -7.03 -10.94
N MET A 147 -0.40 -6.89 -11.46
CA MET A 147 0.02 -5.69 -12.17
C MET A 147 -0.36 -5.76 -13.65
N GLY A 148 -1.65 -5.81 -13.95
CA GLY A 148 -2.21 -5.69 -15.32
C GLY A 148 -3.41 -4.75 -15.42
N TRP A 149 -3.89 -4.25 -14.27
CA TRP A 149 -5.10 -3.44 -14.15
C TRP A 149 -4.84 -2.03 -13.58
N ALA A 150 -3.66 -1.85 -12.97
CA ALA A 150 -3.20 -0.64 -12.29
C ALA A 150 -2.67 0.47 -13.22
N VAL A 151 -2.59 0.25 -14.54
CA VAL A 151 -1.94 1.20 -15.48
C VAL A 151 -2.89 1.71 -16.58
N GLY A 152 -4.19 1.43 -16.48
CA GLY A 152 -5.19 2.21 -17.21
C GLY A 152 -6.27 1.40 -17.90
N ARG A 153 -7.45 1.37 -17.28
CA ARG A 153 -8.72 1.62 -17.98
C ARG A 153 -9.59 2.49 -17.10
N ARG A 154 -10.14 3.55 -17.72
CA ARG A 154 -11.21 4.39 -17.18
C ARG A 154 -12.43 3.51 -16.88
N TRP A 155 -13.10 3.79 -15.76
CA TRP A 155 -14.55 3.62 -15.68
C TRP A 155 -15.22 4.79 -16.39
#